data_AF-A0A0D7ABZ7-F1
#
_entry.id   AF-A0A0D7ABZ7-F1
#
_cell.length_a   1.000
_cell.length_b   1.000
_cell.length_c   1.000
_cell.angle_alpha   90.00
_cell.angle_beta   90.00
_cell.angle_gamma   90.00
#
_symmetry.space_group_name_H-M   'P 1'
#
loop_
_entity.id
_entity.type
_entity.pdbx_description
1 polymer ?
#
loop_
_entity_poly.entity_id
_entity_poly.type
_entity_poly.pdbx_seq_one_letter_code
_entity_poly.pdbx_strand_id
1 'polypeptide(L)'
;MASTASPDACTACITSHDPDPSTTPTIGLIHPYKFFASSHSRGRSHPPLDDPSFAPATCSAYAAGPLRFTQFCDHWAITESERMPASPTLLATFVAEYASTVSGKAINNWLAGIRAWHIMADATWPADHNWLHLSRKSAALQGRHHCHTKRAPVSMRHLLCLQQSLDLNCPRDACIWATVLTMFFGCRRLGELLPISAARFSTDFVVSRGATFKQNLSADSTASSFLLHLPWTKTTRKLGFDLIVTSCPQDPLHCPLWAIHAHLSANASLPPSAPFFSYCCPTNL
;
A
#
# COMPACT_ATOMS: atom_id res chain seq x y z
N MET A 1 54.10 -11.92 -17.86
CA MET A 1 55.49 -11.43 -17.86
C MET A 1 55.84 -11.01 -19.29
N ALA A 2 55.97 -9.72 -19.57
CA ALA A 2 56.70 -9.23 -20.74
C ALA A 2 57.04 -7.73 -20.58
N SER A 3 58.35 -7.49 -20.54
CA SER A 3 59.17 -6.32 -20.84
C SER A 3 58.58 -4.95 -21.27
N THR A 4 59.04 -3.90 -20.57
CA THR A 4 59.64 -2.61 -21.02
C THR A 4 58.95 -1.67 -22.04
N ALA A 5 58.75 -0.40 -21.65
CA ALA A 5 59.41 0.82 -22.21
C ALA A 5 58.67 2.14 -21.80
N SER A 6 59.44 3.20 -21.52
CA SER A 6 59.05 4.64 -21.50
C SER A 6 59.23 5.23 -22.94
N PRO A 7 58.96 6.51 -23.34
CA PRO A 7 58.67 7.78 -22.61
C PRO A 7 57.68 8.77 -23.35
N ASP A 8 57.71 10.06 -22.96
CA ASP A 8 57.25 11.30 -23.66
C ASP A 8 55.75 11.66 -23.64
N ALA A 9 55.30 12.93 -23.64
CA ALA A 9 55.81 14.25 -23.29
C ALA A 9 54.61 15.23 -23.32
N CYS A 10 54.55 16.14 -22.34
CA CYS A 10 54.18 17.56 -22.42
C CYS A 10 52.89 18.09 -23.13
N THR A 11 52.17 18.91 -22.35
CA THR A 11 51.48 20.18 -22.71
C THR A 11 50.09 20.12 -23.36
N ALA A 12 49.06 20.54 -22.62
CA ALA A 12 48.13 21.62 -23.04
C ALA A 12 47.13 22.00 -21.93
N CYS A 13 47.21 23.27 -21.53
CA CYS A 13 46.15 24.24 -21.25
C CYS A 13 44.91 23.88 -20.39
N ILE A 14 44.80 24.68 -19.33
CA ILE A 14 43.62 25.00 -18.53
C ILE A 14 42.43 25.41 -19.40
N THR A 15 41.26 24.80 -19.16
CA THR A 15 39.97 25.48 -19.29
C THR A 15 39.09 25.09 -18.10
N SER A 16 38.75 26.09 -17.30
CA SER A 16 37.70 26.09 -16.28
C SER A 16 36.40 25.52 -16.83
N HIS A 17 35.85 24.50 -16.16
CA HIS A 17 34.45 24.13 -16.33
C HIS A 17 33.76 24.18 -14.96
N ASP A 18 32.85 25.14 -14.83
CA ASP A 18 31.86 25.20 -13.75
C ASP A 18 31.10 23.87 -13.64
N PRO A 19 30.78 23.39 -12.41
CA PRO A 19 29.91 22.24 -12.25
C PRO A 19 28.45 22.61 -12.57
N ASP A 20 27.90 21.88 -13.52
CA ASP A 20 26.52 21.90 -14.01
C ASP A 20 25.49 21.67 -12.87
N PRO A 21 24.47 22.53 -12.69
CA PRO A 21 23.47 22.40 -11.64
C PRO A 21 22.30 21.51 -12.09
N SER A 22 22.52 20.21 -12.26
CA SER A 22 21.39 19.30 -12.57
C SER A 22 21.50 17.88 -12.02
N THR A 23 22.21 17.67 -10.91
CA THR A 23 22.18 16.39 -10.19
C THR A 23 20.92 16.33 -9.33
N THR A 24 19.78 15.94 -9.91
CA THR A 24 18.56 15.64 -9.14
C THR A 24 18.85 14.48 -8.18
N PRO A 25 18.71 14.65 -6.85
CA PRO A 25 18.96 13.58 -5.91
C PRO A 25 17.98 12.44 -6.15
N THR A 26 18.49 11.20 -6.23
CA THR A 26 17.66 10.01 -6.41
C THR A 26 16.87 9.76 -5.13
N ILE A 27 15.53 9.94 -5.21
CA ILE A 27 14.61 9.73 -4.08
C ILE A 27 14.42 8.23 -3.85
N GLY A 28 14.89 7.72 -2.72
CA GLY A 28 14.63 6.35 -2.28
C GLY A 28 13.30 6.24 -1.53
N LEU A 29 12.54 5.17 -1.78
CA LEU A 29 11.32 4.85 -1.04
C LEU A 29 11.37 3.45 -0.43
N ILE A 30 10.66 3.29 0.69
CA ILE A 30 10.46 2.00 1.34
C ILE A 30 9.31 1.29 0.61
N HIS A 31 9.63 0.23 -0.14
CA HIS A 31 8.65 -0.50 -0.94
C HIS A 31 7.83 -1.50 -0.10
N PRO A 32 6.49 -1.41 -0.06
CA PRO A 32 5.65 -2.46 0.48
C PRO A 32 5.17 -3.39 -0.64
N TYR A 33 5.70 -4.62 -0.66
CA TYR A 33 5.21 -5.80 -1.40
C TYR A 33 5.44 -5.85 -2.94
N LYS A 34 6.15 -6.90 -3.38
CA LYS A 34 6.09 -7.45 -4.75
C LYS A 34 4.90 -8.40 -4.82
N PHE A 35 3.83 -8.04 -5.52
CA PHE A 35 2.80 -9.00 -5.92
C PHE A 35 3.07 -9.47 -7.34
N PHE A 36 3.28 -10.79 -7.46
CA PHE A 36 3.47 -11.49 -8.72
C PHE A 36 2.11 -11.64 -9.41
N ALA A 37 1.98 -11.06 -10.60
CA ALA A 37 0.91 -11.41 -11.53
C ALA A 37 1.56 -11.76 -12.87
N SER A 38 1.82 -13.05 -13.06
CA SER A 38 1.95 -13.68 -14.38
C SER A 38 0.94 -14.84 -14.37
N SER A 39 0.19 -15.16 -15.40
CA SER A 39 0.50 -15.12 -16.82
C SER A 39 -0.78 -15.16 -17.67
N HIS A 40 -0.73 -14.48 -18.81
CA HIS A 40 -1.36 -14.78 -20.10
C HIS A 40 -2.40 -15.91 -20.15
N SER A 41 -3.66 -15.54 -20.44
CA SER A 41 -4.62 -16.39 -21.14
C SER A 41 -5.16 -15.63 -22.35
N ARG A 42 -4.81 -16.11 -23.55
CA ARG A 42 -5.26 -15.56 -24.84
C ARG A 42 -6.77 -15.81 -25.03
N GLY A 43 -7.49 -14.79 -25.50
CA GLY A 43 -8.65 -14.97 -26.39
C GLY A 43 -10.03 -15.23 -25.79
N ARG A 44 -10.35 -14.75 -24.59
CA ARG A 44 -11.75 -14.66 -24.12
C ARG A 44 -12.05 -13.24 -23.70
N SER A 45 -13.23 -12.74 -24.06
CA SER A 45 -13.75 -11.43 -23.63
C SER A 45 -13.61 -11.33 -22.12
N HIS A 46 -12.63 -10.54 -21.66
CA HIS A 46 -12.50 -10.20 -20.27
C HIS A 46 -13.83 -9.56 -19.81
N PRO A 47 -14.39 -10.00 -18.67
CA PRO A 47 -15.59 -9.36 -18.15
C PRO A 47 -15.32 -7.86 -17.97
N PRO A 48 -16.22 -6.98 -18.42
CA PRO A 48 -15.96 -5.55 -18.53
C PRO A 48 -16.06 -4.92 -17.14
N LEU A 49 -15.00 -4.99 -16.34
CA LEU A 49 -14.93 -4.34 -15.03
C LEU A 49 -14.08 -3.05 -15.04
N ASP A 50 -13.75 -2.55 -16.24
CA ASP A 50 -13.04 -1.29 -16.45
C ASP A 50 -14.00 -0.07 -16.44
N ASP A 51 -14.83 0.02 -15.41
CA ASP A 51 -15.76 1.14 -15.20
C ASP A 51 -15.11 2.22 -14.30
N PRO A 52 -15.04 3.50 -14.73
CA PRO A 52 -14.49 4.60 -13.92
C PRO A 52 -15.24 4.86 -12.60
N SER A 53 -16.45 4.30 -12.43
CA SER A 53 -17.25 4.37 -11.21
C SER A 53 -16.60 3.63 -10.03
N PHE A 54 -15.72 2.67 -10.30
CA PHE A 54 -14.98 1.94 -9.27
C PHE A 54 -13.53 2.40 -9.18
N ALA A 55 -12.98 2.39 -7.96
CA ALA A 55 -11.54 2.61 -7.80
C ALA A 55 -10.75 1.47 -8.49
N PRO A 56 -9.59 1.72 -9.12
CA PRO A 56 -8.86 0.69 -9.87
C PRO A 56 -8.52 -0.57 -9.06
N ALA A 57 -8.21 -0.40 -7.77
CA ALA A 57 -7.96 -1.53 -6.87
C ALA A 57 -9.23 -2.36 -6.62
N THR A 58 -10.40 -1.74 -6.58
CA THR A 58 -11.69 -2.41 -6.46
C THR A 58 -12.03 -3.16 -7.75
N CYS A 59 -11.83 -2.56 -8.93
CA CYS A 59 -12.00 -3.24 -10.22
C CYS A 59 -11.16 -4.52 -10.27
N SER A 60 -9.87 -4.39 -9.95
CA SER A 60 -8.94 -5.52 -9.94
C SER A 60 -9.37 -6.63 -8.96
N ALA A 61 -9.83 -6.25 -7.76
CA ALA A 61 -10.33 -7.21 -6.78
C ALA A 61 -11.65 -7.88 -7.21
N TYR A 62 -12.52 -7.15 -7.91
CA TYR A 62 -13.82 -7.65 -8.37
C TYR A 62 -13.69 -8.53 -9.62
N ALA A 63 -12.67 -8.31 -10.45
CA ALA A 63 -12.42 -9.10 -11.66
C ALA A 63 -12.30 -10.61 -11.39
N ALA A 64 -11.81 -10.99 -10.20
CA ALA A 64 -11.74 -12.38 -9.79
C ALA A 64 -13.11 -13.06 -9.68
N GLY A 65 -14.18 -12.31 -9.38
CA GLY A 65 -15.53 -12.85 -9.21
C GLY A 65 -16.11 -13.43 -10.49
N PRO A 66 -16.33 -12.61 -11.54
CA PRO A 66 -16.82 -13.09 -12.82
C PRO A 66 -15.91 -14.17 -13.42
N LEU A 67 -14.58 -14.04 -13.32
CA LEU A 67 -13.65 -15.06 -13.80
C LEU A 67 -13.92 -16.44 -13.18
N ARG A 68 -14.03 -16.50 -11.84
CA ARG A 68 -14.29 -17.76 -11.12
C ARG A 68 -15.68 -18.30 -11.42
N PHE A 69 -16.66 -17.42 -11.55
CA PHE A 69 -18.03 -17.80 -11.91
C PHE A 69 -18.10 -18.41 -13.30
N THR A 70 -17.47 -17.80 -14.31
CA THR A 70 -17.44 -18.36 -15.67
C THR A 70 -16.71 -19.69 -15.73
N GLN A 71 -15.63 -19.87 -14.96
CA GLN A 71 -14.92 -21.15 -14.86
C GLN A 71 -15.80 -22.25 -14.26
N PHE A 72 -16.55 -21.92 -13.21
CA PHE A 72 -17.55 -22.82 -12.63
C PHE A 72 -18.65 -23.16 -13.63
N CYS A 73 -19.23 -22.18 -14.31
CA CYS A 73 -20.27 -22.40 -15.31
C CYS A 73 -19.78 -23.25 -16.49
N ASP A 74 -18.55 -23.03 -16.95
CA ASP A 74 -17.92 -23.86 -17.99
C ASP A 74 -17.76 -25.31 -17.53
N HIS A 75 -17.32 -25.51 -16.29
CA HIS A 75 -17.13 -26.85 -15.71
C HIS A 75 -18.43 -27.65 -15.65
N TRP A 76 -19.54 -27.00 -15.28
CA TRP A 76 -20.87 -27.63 -15.17
C TRP A 76 -21.70 -27.49 -16.44
N ALA A 77 -21.11 -27.07 -17.56
CA ALA A 77 -21.77 -26.88 -18.85
C ALA A 77 -23.03 -26.00 -18.79
N ILE A 78 -23.05 -24.99 -17.92
CA ILE A 78 -24.12 -24.00 -17.82
C ILE A 78 -24.07 -23.09 -19.04
N THR A 79 -25.20 -22.99 -19.75
CA THR A 79 -25.30 -22.19 -20.98
C THR A 79 -25.11 -20.71 -20.69
N GLU A 80 -24.57 -19.94 -21.65
CA GLU A 80 -24.28 -18.52 -21.44
C GLU A 80 -25.54 -17.71 -21.10
N SER A 81 -26.68 -18.07 -21.68
CA SER A 81 -28.00 -17.49 -21.38
C SER A 81 -28.47 -17.67 -19.93
N GLU A 82 -27.96 -18.67 -19.22
CA GLU A 82 -28.32 -18.93 -17.81
C GLU A 82 -27.36 -18.25 -16.81
N ARG A 83 -26.24 -17.69 -17.30
CA ARG A 83 -25.22 -17.04 -16.46
C ARG A 83 -25.60 -15.61 -16.07
N MET A 84 -26.49 -14.99 -16.85
CA MET A 84 -26.95 -13.62 -16.63
C MET A 84 -28.36 -13.41 -17.21
N PRO A 85 -29.37 -13.07 -16.37
CA PRO A 85 -29.28 -12.94 -14.91
C PRO A 85 -29.09 -14.31 -14.24
N ALA A 86 -28.08 -14.41 -13.38
CA ALA A 86 -27.81 -15.65 -12.64
C ALA A 86 -28.93 -15.94 -11.64
N SER A 87 -29.46 -17.16 -11.69
CA SER A 87 -30.49 -17.58 -10.74
C SER A 87 -29.94 -17.69 -9.31
N PRO A 88 -30.78 -17.50 -8.27
CA PRO A 88 -30.32 -17.66 -6.89
C PRO A 88 -29.76 -19.06 -6.61
N THR A 89 -30.32 -20.09 -7.25
CA THR A 89 -29.87 -21.48 -7.13
C THR A 89 -28.50 -21.67 -7.78
N LEU A 90 -28.25 -21.05 -8.93
CA LEU A 90 -26.94 -21.09 -9.59
C LEU A 90 -25.85 -20.40 -8.73
N LEU A 91 -26.18 -19.27 -8.12
CA LEU A 91 -25.26 -18.60 -7.19
C LEU A 91 -25.04 -19.40 -5.90
N ALA A 92 -26.09 -20.03 -5.37
CA ALA A 92 -26.00 -20.88 -4.18
C ALA A 92 -25.15 -22.13 -4.43
N THR A 93 -25.27 -22.76 -5.59
CA THR A 93 -24.44 -23.91 -6.01
C THR A 93 -23.00 -23.51 -6.25
N PHE A 94 -22.76 -22.36 -6.91
CA PHE A 94 -21.42 -21.77 -7.00
C PHE A 94 -20.78 -21.56 -5.63
N VAL A 95 -21.53 -21.04 -4.65
CA VAL A 95 -21.02 -20.86 -3.28
C VAL A 95 -20.71 -22.21 -2.62
N ALA A 96 -21.58 -23.21 -2.79
CA ALA A 96 -21.40 -24.53 -2.21
C ALA A 96 -20.15 -25.26 -2.73
N GLU A 97 -19.88 -25.15 -4.04
CA GLU A 97 -18.69 -25.72 -4.69
C GLU A 97 -17.38 -25.26 -4.01
N TYR A 98 -17.31 -23.98 -3.67
CA TYR A 98 -16.10 -23.38 -3.11
C TYR A 98 -16.11 -23.24 -1.58
N ALA A 99 -17.20 -23.59 -0.91
CA ALA A 99 -17.42 -23.36 0.52
C ALA A 99 -16.34 -24.00 1.41
N SER A 100 -15.78 -25.14 0.99
CA SER A 100 -14.77 -25.90 1.73
C SER A 100 -13.34 -25.69 1.24
N THR A 101 -13.12 -24.98 0.13
CA THR A 101 -11.80 -24.81 -0.51
C THR A 101 -11.21 -23.43 -0.34
N VAL A 102 -12.04 -22.42 -0.04
CA VAL A 102 -11.60 -21.04 0.17
C VAL A 102 -12.27 -20.41 1.39
N SER A 103 -11.72 -19.29 1.85
CA SER A 103 -12.35 -18.53 2.93
C SER A 103 -13.70 -17.94 2.50
N GLY A 104 -14.65 -17.84 3.42
CA GLY A 104 -15.93 -17.15 3.16
C GLY A 104 -15.74 -15.69 2.73
N LYS A 105 -14.63 -15.05 3.13
CA LYS A 105 -14.28 -13.69 2.67
C LYS A 105 -13.97 -13.66 1.17
N ALA A 106 -13.27 -14.67 0.65
CA ALA A 106 -12.98 -14.77 -0.78
C ALA A 106 -14.27 -14.94 -1.61
N ILE A 107 -15.16 -15.84 -1.17
CA ILE A 107 -16.46 -16.06 -1.81
C ILE A 107 -17.31 -14.79 -1.83
N ASN A 108 -17.37 -14.07 -0.69
CA ASN A 108 -18.08 -12.79 -0.63
C ASN A 108 -17.50 -11.75 -1.60
N ASN A 109 -16.18 -11.70 -1.76
CA ASN A 109 -15.54 -10.83 -2.74
C ASN A 109 -15.86 -11.24 -4.18
N TRP A 110 -15.91 -12.54 -4.47
CA TRP A 110 -16.33 -13.03 -5.79
C TRP A 110 -17.79 -12.68 -6.08
N LEU A 111 -18.70 -12.91 -5.14
CA LEU A 111 -20.12 -12.53 -5.26
C LEU A 111 -20.29 -11.01 -5.45
N ALA A 112 -19.47 -10.18 -4.80
CA ALA A 112 -19.48 -8.75 -5.02
C ALA A 112 -19.06 -8.38 -6.46
N GLY A 113 -18.04 -9.06 -7.00
CA GLY A 113 -17.64 -8.90 -8.40
C GLY A 113 -18.69 -9.38 -9.40
N ILE A 114 -19.33 -10.53 -9.15
CA ILE A 114 -20.43 -11.04 -9.98
C ILE A 114 -21.62 -10.07 -9.94
N ARG A 115 -21.95 -9.53 -8.76
CA ARG A 115 -22.98 -8.50 -8.61
C ARG A 115 -22.66 -7.24 -9.41
N ALA A 116 -21.43 -6.73 -9.32
CA ALA A 116 -21.01 -5.57 -10.09
C ALA A 116 -21.15 -5.83 -11.59
N TRP A 117 -20.75 -7.02 -12.05
CA TRP A 117 -20.93 -7.45 -13.44
C TRP A 117 -22.39 -7.47 -13.88
N HIS A 118 -23.32 -7.94 -13.04
CA HIS A 118 -24.75 -7.88 -13.33
C HIS A 118 -25.29 -6.45 -13.41
N ILE A 119 -24.89 -5.58 -12.47
CA ILE A 119 -25.33 -4.18 -12.44
C ILE A 119 -24.88 -3.44 -13.70
N MET A 120 -23.63 -3.62 -14.13
CA MET A 120 -23.12 -2.96 -15.34
C MET A 120 -23.77 -3.46 -16.62
N ALA A 121 -24.24 -4.71 -16.64
CA ALA A 121 -24.96 -5.29 -17.76
C ALA A 121 -26.48 -5.04 -17.71
N ASP A 122 -26.95 -4.21 -16.77
CA ASP A 122 -28.37 -3.96 -16.49
C ASP A 122 -29.19 -5.26 -16.26
N ALA A 123 -28.56 -6.27 -15.68
CA ALA A 123 -29.16 -7.56 -15.40
C ALA A 123 -29.65 -7.65 -13.94
N THR A 124 -30.81 -8.30 -13.76
CA THR A 124 -31.40 -8.51 -12.42
C THR A 124 -30.47 -9.29 -11.50
N TRP A 125 -30.26 -8.77 -10.28
CA TRP A 125 -29.46 -9.42 -9.24
C TRP A 125 -30.34 -9.90 -8.07
N PRO A 126 -30.31 -11.19 -7.68
CA PRO A 126 -31.18 -11.72 -6.63
C PRO A 126 -30.61 -11.51 -5.20
N ALA A 127 -30.41 -10.25 -4.79
CA ALA A 127 -29.74 -9.90 -3.53
C ALA A 127 -30.36 -10.53 -2.27
N ASP A 128 -31.69 -10.59 -2.21
CA ASP A 128 -32.45 -10.90 -0.99
C ASP A 128 -32.97 -12.34 -0.94
N HIS A 129 -32.48 -13.20 -1.84
CA HIS A 129 -32.94 -14.58 -1.86
C HIS A 129 -32.34 -15.37 -0.70
N ASN A 130 -33.20 -15.97 0.14
CA ASN A 130 -32.82 -16.71 1.34
C ASN A 130 -31.74 -17.78 1.08
N TRP A 131 -31.79 -18.44 -0.07
CA TRP A 131 -30.82 -19.46 -0.45
C TRP A 131 -29.39 -18.91 -0.57
N LEU A 132 -29.20 -17.75 -1.21
CA LEU A 132 -27.88 -17.14 -1.35
C LEU A 132 -27.35 -16.69 0.02
N HIS A 133 -28.23 -16.13 0.86
CA HIS A 133 -27.87 -15.74 2.22
C HIS A 133 -27.45 -16.94 3.08
N LEU A 134 -28.20 -18.04 3.05
CA LEU A 134 -27.88 -19.26 3.77
C LEU A 134 -26.58 -19.91 3.27
N SER A 135 -26.39 -19.97 1.95
CA SER A 135 -25.14 -20.49 1.36
C SER A 135 -23.92 -19.67 1.75
N ARG A 136 -24.04 -18.34 1.83
CA ARG A 136 -22.94 -17.48 2.32
C ARG A 136 -22.59 -17.77 3.78
N LYS A 137 -23.60 -18.01 4.62
CA LYS A 137 -23.40 -18.40 6.03
C LYS A 137 -22.73 -19.77 6.15
N SER A 138 -23.19 -20.76 5.39
CA SER A 138 -22.59 -22.11 5.41
C SER A 138 -21.14 -22.07 4.91
N ALA A 139 -20.86 -21.35 3.83
CA ALA A 139 -19.50 -21.16 3.32
C ALA A 139 -18.58 -20.41 4.30
N ALA A 140 -19.11 -19.42 5.03
CA ALA A 140 -18.35 -18.74 6.07
C ALA A 140 -18.02 -19.66 7.26
N LEU A 141 -18.89 -20.64 7.56
CA LEU A 141 -18.66 -21.63 8.61
C LEU A 141 -17.64 -22.69 8.18
N GLN A 142 -17.78 -23.24 6.97
CA GLN A 142 -16.89 -24.26 6.42
C GLN A 142 -15.49 -23.69 6.11
N GLY A 143 -15.43 -22.50 5.53
CA GLY A 143 -14.19 -21.82 5.17
C GLY A 143 -13.40 -21.24 6.35
N ARG A 144 -13.79 -21.52 7.61
CA ARG A 144 -13.07 -21.03 8.81
C ARG A 144 -11.63 -21.53 8.86
N HIS A 145 -11.37 -22.74 8.38
CA HIS A 145 -10.04 -23.33 8.33
C HIS A 145 -9.11 -22.64 7.32
N HIS A 146 -9.69 -21.95 6.32
CA HIS A 146 -8.97 -21.17 5.32
C HIS A 146 -8.76 -19.71 5.72
N CYS A 147 -9.25 -19.32 6.90
CA CYS A 147 -8.96 -18.01 7.46
C CYS A 147 -7.63 -18.06 8.21
N HIS A 148 -6.73 -17.12 7.93
CA HIS A 148 -5.55 -16.93 8.75
C HIS A 148 -5.94 -16.61 10.20
N THR A 149 -5.16 -17.15 11.14
CA THR A 149 -5.23 -16.76 12.54
C THR A 149 -4.96 -15.26 12.67
N LYS A 150 -5.59 -14.64 13.66
CA LYS A 150 -5.36 -13.22 13.95
C LYS A 150 -3.88 -13.05 14.30
N ARG A 151 -3.20 -12.12 13.61
CA ARG A 151 -1.81 -11.77 13.92
C ARG A 151 -1.75 -11.04 15.27
N ALA A 152 -0.75 -11.35 16.08
CA ALA A 152 -0.50 -10.61 17.31
C ALA A 152 -0.25 -9.11 16.99
N PRO A 153 -0.64 -8.18 17.87
CA PRO A 153 -0.35 -6.77 17.67
C PRO A 153 1.15 -6.52 17.67
N VAL A 154 1.58 -5.46 16.98
CA VAL A 154 2.94 -4.95 17.13
C VAL A 154 3.12 -4.49 18.57
N SER A 155 4.24 -4.85 19.20
CA SER A 155 4.53 -4.54 20.59
C SER A 155 5.78 -3.69 20.71
N MET A 156 6.00 -3.07 21.88
CA MET A 156 7.24 -2.33 22.17
C MET A 156 8.49 -3.21 21.98
N ARG A 157 8.41 -4.51 22.26
CA ARG A 157 9.51 -5.46 22.04
C ARG A 157 9.89 -5.58 20.56
N HIS A 158 8.93 -5.46 19.65
CA HIS A 158 9.22 -5.44 18.21
C HIS A 158 9.92 -4.15 17.80
N LEU A 159 9.54 -3.01 18.40
CA LEU A 159 10.22 -1.74 18.18
C LEU A 159 11.68 -1.79 18.66
N LEU A 160 11.93 -2.32 19.85
CA LEU A 160 13.28 -2.50 20.39
C LEU A 160 14.15 -3.39 19.49
N CYS A 161 13.61 -4.52 19.04
CA CYS A 161 14.32 -5.41 18.11
C CYS A 161 14.66 -4.72 16.79
N LEU A 162 13.71 -3.96 16.24
CA LEU A 162 13.94 -3.20 15.02
C LEU A 162 15.01 -2.11 15.23
N GLN A 163 14.90 -1.35 16.32
CA GLN A 163 15.82 -0.27 16.65
C GLN A 163 17.27 -0.75 16.73
N GLN A 164 17.50 -1.92 17.34
CA GLN A 164 18.83 -2.53 17.46
C GLN A 164 19.45 -2.89 16.11
N SER A 165 18.65 -3.03 15.06
CA SER A 165 19.09 -3.36 13.70
C SER A 165 19.26 -2.15 12.77
N LEU A 166 18.94 -0.93 13.24
CA LEU A 166 18.97 0.30 12.44
C LEU A 166 20.14 1.19 12.85
N ASP A 167 20.83 1.78 11.87
CA ASP A 167 21.77 2.87 12.12
C ASP A 167 21.06 4.22 11.97
N LEU A 168 20.69 4.86 13.08
CA LEU A 168 19.96 6.14 13.05
C LEU A 168 20.78 7.32 12.49
N ASN A 169 22.07 7.14 12.22
CA ASN A 169 22.88 8.14 11.49
C ASN A 169 22.71 8.00 9.97
N CYS A 170 22.23 6.86 9.49
CA CYS A 170 21.91 6.63 8.09
C CYS A 170 20.56 7.28 7.73
N PRO A 171 20.48 8.16 6.71
CA PRO A 171 19.24 8.86 6.36
C PRO A 171 18.06 7.93 6.04
N ARG A 172 18.34 6.75 5.46
CA ARG A 172 17.35 5.70 5.19
C ARG A 172 16.77 5.12 6.48
N ASP A 173 17.63 4.73 7.41
CA ASP A 173 17.23 4.03 8.61
C ASP A 173 16.55 4.99 9.60
N ALA A 174 16.99 6.25 9.66
CA ALA A 174 16.28 7.34 10.34
C ALA A 174 14.85 7.53 9.79
N CYS A 175 14.67 7.49 8.46
CA CYS A 175 13.35 7.55 7.83
C CYS A 175 12.47 6.35 8.19
N ILE A 176 13.03 5.13 8.17
CA ILE A 176 12.32 3.91 8.59
C ILE A 176 11.87 4.06 10.04
N TRP A 177 12.76 4.49 10.92
CA TRP A 177 12.49 4.63 12.34
C TRP A 177 11.40 5.66 12.63
N ALA A 178 11.48 6.85 12.02
CA ALA A 178 10.47 7.89 12.13
C ALA A 178 9.09 7.42 11.63
N THR A 179 9.06 6.68 10.52
CA THR A 179 7.82 6.10 9.97
C THR A 179 7.21 5.12 10.96
N VAL A 180 8.02 4.20 11.50
CA VAL A 180 7.56 3.14 12.41
C VAL A 180 7.01 3.72 13.71
N LEU A 181 7.71 4.68 14.33
CA LEU A 181 7.22 5.31 15.56
C LEU A 181 5.94 6.12 15.31
N THR A 182 5.88 6.87 14.21
CA THR A 182 4.66 7.60 13.83
C THR A 182 3.48 6.66 13.62
N MET A 183 3.70 5.51 12.97
CA MET A 183 2.65 4.51 12.78
C MET A 183 2.21 3.85 14.08
N PHE A 184 3.17 3.47 14.92
CA PHE A 184 2.91 2.74 16.15
C PHE A 184 2.12 3.60 17.13
N PHE A 185 2.60 4.81 17.43
CA PHE A 185 1.95 5.72 18.37
C PHE A 185 0.75 6.44 17.76
N GLY A 186 0.73 6.63 16.44
CA GLY A 186 -0.41 7.18 15.72
C GLY A 186 -1.50 6.16 15.40
N CYS A 187 -1.29 4.87 15.67
CA CYS A 187 -2.16 3.77 15.26
C CYS A 187 -2.53 3.82 13.76
N ARG A 188 -1.56 4.13 12.89
CA ARG A 188 -1.78 4.31 11.44
C ARG A 188 -1.41 3.05 10.64
N ARG A 189 -2.07 2.87 9.49
CA ARG A 189 -1.65 1.85 8.52
C ARG A 189 -0.47 2.38 7.69
N LEU A 190 0.42 1.47 7.27
CA LEU A 190 1.58 1.84 6.44
C LEU A 190 1.18 2.61 5.17
N GLY A 191 0.13 2.16 4.49
CA GLY A 191 -0.37 2.80 3.27
C GLY A 191 -1.06 4.14 3.47
N GLU A 192 -1.21 4.62 4.72
CA GLU A 192 -1.68 5.99 5.01
C GLU A 192 -0.50 6.98 5.10
N LEU A 193 0.72 6.49 5.36
CA LEU A 193 1.92 7.33 5.48
C LEU A 193 2.89 7.19 4.30
N LEU A 194 2.93 6.02 3.67
CA LEU A 194 3.85 5.72 2.57
C LEU A 194 3.10 5.51 1.25
N PRO A 195 3.65 5.98 0.13
CA PRO A 195 3.13 5.62 -1.17
C PRO A 195 3.41 4.14 -1.47
N ILE A 196 2.57 3.53 -2.32
CA ILE A 196 2.74 2.15 -2.77
C ILE A 196 4.06 2.00 -3.56
N SER A 197 4.43 3.04 -4.31
CA SER A 197 5.68 3.11 -5.08
C SER A 197 5.98 4.56 -5.45
N ALA A 198 7.23 4.85 -5.85
CA ALA A 198 7.63 6.17 -6.34
C ALA A 198 6.73 6.66 -7.48
N ALA A 199 6.49 5.80 -8.47
CA ALA A 199 5.69 6.11 -9.64
C ALA A 199 4.20 6.33 -9.33
N ARG A 200 3.71 5.93 -8.14
CA ARG A 200 2.31 6.07 -7.74
C ARG A 200 2.13 7.04 -6.58
N PHE A 201 3.13 7.88 -6.32
CA PHE A 201 3.00 8.95 -5.35
C PHE A 201 2.09 10.06 -5.90
N SER A 202 1.19 10.55 -5.07
CA SER A 202 0.39 11.74 -5.30
C SER A 202 0.11 12.40 -3.96
N THR A 203 0.20 13.73 -3.94
CA THR A 203 -0.07 14.57 -2.77
C THR A 203 -1.52 14.49 -2.30
N ASP A 204 -2.43 14.01 -3.15
CA ASP A 204 -3.84 13.81 -2.81
C ASP A 204 -4.05 12.62 -1.87
N PHE A 205 -3.10 11.68 -1.84
CA PHE A 205 -3.23 10.43 -1.08
C PHE A 205 -2.20 10.27 0.01
N VAL A 206 -1.01 10.84 -0.17
CA VAL A 206 0.10 10.73 0.77
C VAL A 206 0.67 12.11 1.06
N VAL A 207 0.95 12.35 2.33
CA VAL A 207 1.51 13.62 2.79
C VAL A 207 2.89 13.88 2.15
N SER A 208 3.09 15.10 1.65
CA SER A 208 4.38 15.56 1.11
C SER A 208 5.23 16.25 2.17
N ARG A 209 6.52 16.44 1.90
CA ARG A 209 7.43 17.19 2.78
C ARG A 209 7.06 18.67 2.88
N GLY A 210 6.49 19.24 1.82
CA GLY A 210 5.98 20.61 1.80
C GLY A 210 4.67 20.80 2.55
N ALA A 211 4.06 19.72 3.06
CA ALA A 211 2.86 19.82 3.89
C ALA A 211 3.19 20.42 5.26
N THR A 212 2.19 21.05 5.86
CA THR A 212 2.32 21.71 7.15
C THR A 212 2.56 20.69 8.27
N PHE A 213 3.77 20.71 8.85
CA PHE A 213 4.11 20.01 10.08
C PHE A 213 4.08 21.01 11.23
N LYS A 214 3.22 20.78 12.23
CA LYS A 214 3.10 21.66 13.41
C LYS A 214 3.55 20.92 14.64
N GLN A 215 4.40 21.54 15.45
CA GLN A 215 4.66 21.10 16.81
C GLN A 215 3.75 21.87 17.75
N ASN A 216 3.03 21.16 18.60
CA ASN A 216 2.21 21.74 19.65
C ASN A 216 2.93 21.57 20.99
N LEU A 217 2.88 22.61 21.81
CA LEU A 217 3.35 22.59 23.18
C LEU A 217 2.15 22.80 24.10
N SER A 218 2.06 22.01 25.16
CA SER A 218 1.06 22.20 26.22
C SER A 218 1.27 23.54 26.91
N ALA A 219 0.21 24.13 27.47
CA ALA A 219 0.25 25.45 28.11
C ALA A 219 1.25 25.52 29.28
N ASP A 220 1.48 24.39 29.96
CA ASP A 220 2.43 24.21 31.05
C ASP A 220 3.84 23.78 30.56
N SER A 221 4.04 23.66 29.25
CA SER A 221 5.29 23.20 28.61
C SER A 221 5.78 21.81 29.03
N THR A 222 4.94 21.00 29.67
CA THR A 222 5.32 19.66 30.17
C THR A 222 5.17 18.57 29.12
N ALA A 223 4.26 18.77 28.16
CA ALA A 223 3.97 17.84 27.08
C ALA A 223 4.08 18.54 25.73
N SER A 224 4.66 17.85 24.74
CA SER A 224 4.66 18.29 23.36
C SER A 224 4.07 17.21 22.44
N SER A 225 3.61 17.61 21.26
CA SER A 225 3.12 16.71 20.23
C SER A 225 3.43 17.30 18.86
N PHE A 226 3.29 16.50 17.81
CA PHE A 226 3.19 17.04 16.47
C PHE A 226 1.84 16.72 15.84
N LEU A 227 1.45 17.57 14.89
CA LEU A 227 0.31 17.39 14.02
C LEU A 227 0.80 17.25 12.58
N LEU A 228 0.35 16.18 11.93
CA LEU A 228 0.57 15.88 10.52
C LEU A 228 -0.78 15.64 9.85
N HIS A 229 -1.18 16.49 8.91
CA HIS A 229 -2.42 16.29 8.16
C HIS A 229 -2.22 15.20 7.10
N LEU A 230 -2.97 14.11 7.21
CA LEU A 230 -3.02 13.06 6.19
C LEU A 230 -4.09 13.43 5.17
N PRO A 231 -3.75 13.61 3.88
CA PRO A 231 -4.69 14.12 2.87
C PRO A 231 -5.80 13.11 2.54
N TRP A 232 -5.56 11.83 2.79
CA TRP A 232 -6.54 10.78 2.52
C TRP A 232 -6.55 9.67 3.56
N THR A 233 -7.74 9.23 3.92
CA THR A 233 -7.94 7.93 4.59
C THR A 233 -9.10 7.17 3.94
N LYS A 234 -9.16 5.85 4.18
CA LYS A 234 -10.26 5.02 3.65
C LYS A 234 -11.63 5.53 4.10
N THR A 235 -11.74 6.04 5.33
CA THR A 235 -12.99 6.44 5.98
C THR A 235 -13.36 7.89 5.74
N THR A 236 -12.39 8.82 5.80
CA THR A 236 -12.64 10.26 5.62
C THR A 236 -12.41 10.74 4.19
N ARG A 237 -11.84 9.90 3.33
CA ARG A 237 -11.57 10.21 1.92
C ARG A 237 -10.76 11.50 1.83
N LYS A 238 -11.15 12.44 0.95
CA LYS A 238 -10.46 13.72 0.71
C LYS A 238 -10.55 14.72 1.87
N LEU A 239 -11.39 14.48 2.87
CA LEU A 239 -11.41 15.30 4.08
C LEU A 239 -10.10 15.14 4.88
N GLY A 240 -9.40 14.02 4.68
CA GLY A 240 -8.15 13.75 5.35
C GLY A 240 -8.33 13.45 6.85
N PHE A 241 -7.24 13.48 7.59
CA PHE A 241 -7.21 13.21 9.02
C PHE A 241 -6.00 13.89 9.66
N ASP A 242 -6.24 14.67 10.72
CA ASP A 242 -5.15 15.26 11.51
C ASP A 242 -4.56 14.22 12.46
N LEU A 243 -3.38 13.73 12.11
CA LEU A 243 -2.62 12.83 12.96
C LEU A 243 -1.88 13.64 14.02
N ILE A 244 -2.31 13.51 15.28
CA ILE A 244 -1.63 14.09 16.43
C ILE A 244 -0.90 12.98 17.18
N VAL A 245 0.41 13.13 17.39
CA VAL A 245 1.23 12.15 18.13
C VAL A 245 2.02 12.86 19.22
N THR A 246 1.85 12.39 20.45
CA THR A 246 2.52 12.94 21.63
C THR A 246 3.99 12.55 21.67
N SER A 247 4.84 13.48 22.10
CA SER A 247 6.27 13.24 22.36
C SER A 247 6.46 12.43 23.65
N CYS A 248 7.55 11.66 23.71
CA CYS A 248 7.99 10.98 24.92
C CYS A 248 9.42 11.45 25.28
N PRO A 249 9.61 12.67 25.80
CA PRO A 249 10.95 13.23 26.03
C PRO A 249 11.77 12.46 27.07
N GLN A 250 11.13 11.68 27.93
CA GLN A 250 11.78 10.81 28.91
C GLN A 250 12.43 9.58 28.27
N ASP A 251 12.01 9.21 27.05
CA ASP A 251 12.61 8.15 26.24
C ASP A 251 12.93 8.70 24.84
N PRO A 252 14.05 9.45 24.72
CA PRO A 252 14.54 10.01 23.46
C PRO A 252 14.51 9.07 22.26
N LEU A 253 14.84 7.80 22.49
CA LEU A 253 15.06 6.82 21.43
C LEU A 253 13.76 6.35 20.79
N HIS A 254 12.70 6.26 21.58
CA HIS A 254 11.35 5.90 21.13
C HIS A 254 10.42 7.11 20.98
N CYS A 255 10.93 8.32 21.18
CA CYS A 255 10.16 9.56 21.04
C CYS A 255 9.83 9.81 19.55
N PRO A 256 8.54 9.78 19.15
CA PRO A 256 8.16 9.93 17.74
C PRO A 256 8.54 11.30 17.17
N LEU A 257 8.42 12.34 18.00
CA LEU A 257 8.76 13.70 17.63
C LEU A 257 10.26 13.84 17.32
N TRP A 258 11.12 13.26 18.16
CA TRP A 258 12.57 13.32 17.95
C TRP A 258 13.00 12.52 16.73
N ALA A 259 12.38 11.36 16.51
CA ALA A 259 12.64 10.56 15.32
C ALA A 259 12.23 11.30 14.03
N ILE A 260 11.11 12.02 14.01
CA ILE A 260 10.75 12.88 12.87
C ILE A 260 11.78 13.99 12.67
N HIS A 261 12.24 14.65 13.72
CA HIS A 261 13.27 15.68 13.59
C HIS A 261 14.57 15.12 13.01
N ALA A 262 15.04 13.98 13.52
CA ALA A 262 16.23 13.29 13.01
C ALA A 262 16.07 12.89 11.54
N HIS A 263 14.89 12.40 11.16
CA HIS A 263 14.57 12.08 9.76
C HIS A 263 14.58 13.32 8.87
N LEU A 264 13.92 14.40 9.28
CA LEU A 264 13.81 15.62 8.50
C LEU A 264 15.18 16.30 8.34
N SER A 265 16.03 16.29 9.37
CA SER A 265 17.38 16.83 9.32
C SER A 265 18.31 15.98 8.45
N ALA A 266 18.32 14.65 8.62
CA ALA A 266 19.16 13.75 7.83
C ALA A 266 18.79 13.74 6.34
N ASN A 267 17.53 14.05 6.01
CA ASN A 267 17.01 14.08 4.64
C ASN A 267 16.63 15.49 4.17
N ALA A 268 17.32 16.53 4.67
CA ALA A 268 16.98 17.92 4.40
C ALA A 268 17.12 18.32 2.92
N SER A 269 17.92 17.61 2.13
CA SER A 269 18.16 17.90 0.71
C SER A 269 17.03 17.42 -0.23
N LEU A 270 16.00 16.73 0.27
CA LEU A 270 14.87 16.31 -0.55
C LEU A 270 13.94 17.47 -0.90
N PRO A 271 13.36 17.47 -2.11
CA PRO A 271 12.45 18.53 -2.53
C PRO A 271 11.14 18.51 -1.71
N PRO A 272 10.45 19.66 -1.55
CA PRO A 272 9.16 19.74 -0.85
C PRO A 272 8.07 18.87 -1.48
N SER A 273 8.18 18.59 -2.77
CA SER A 273 7.27 17.71 -3.50
C SER A 273 7.46 16.22 -3.18
N ALA A 274 8.56 15.83 -2.52
CA ALA A 274 8.78 14.44 -2.14
C ALA A 274 7.77 13.98 -1.06
N PRO A 275 7.51 12.67 -0.92
CA PRO A 275 6.72 12.13 0.19
C PRO A 275 7.34 12.51 1.54
N PHE A 276 6.53 12.78 2.56
CA PHE A 276 7.02 13.20 3.88
C PHE A 276 8.06 12.23 4.46
N PHE A 277 7.76 10.94 4.40
CA PHE A 277 8.69 9.85 4.71
C PHE A 277 9.37 9.37 3.42
N SER A 278 10.46 10.03 3.07
CA SER A 278 11.35 9.65 1.97
C SER A 278 12.79 9.98 2.35
N TYR A 279 13.75 9.24 1.79
CA TYR A 279 15.16 9.41 2.14
C TYR A 279 16.04 9.67 0.92
N CYS A 280 17.13 10.41 1.16
CA CYS A 280 18.20 10.56 0.18
C CYS A 280 18.98 9.26 0.11
N CYS A 281 19.08 8.66 -1.07
CA CYS A 281 20.09 7.64 -1.29
C CYS A 281 21.43 8.38 -1.48
N PRO A 282 22.50 8.07 -0.72
CA PRO A 282 23.82 8.55 -1.10
C PRO A 282 24.12 7.94 -2.47
N THR A 283 24.15 8.78 -3.50
CA THR A 283 24.74 8.40 -4.79
C THR A 283 26.16 7.95 -4.48
N ASN A 284 26.48 6.70 -4.79
CA ASN A 284 27.88 6.28 -4.89
C ASN A 284 28.55 7.28 -5.85
N LEU A 285 29.51 8.03 -5.32
CA LEU A 285 30.44 8.86 -6.09
C LEU A 285 31.20 7.98 -7.09
#